data_AF-A0A645CLR9-F1
#
_entry.id   AF-A0A645CLR9-F1
#
_cell.length_a   1.000
_cell.length_b   1.000
_cell.length_c   1.000
_cell.angle_alpha   90.00
_cell.angle_beta   90.00
_cell.angle_gamma   90.00
#
_symmetry.space_group_name_H-M   'P 1'
#
loop_
_entity.id
_entity.type
_entity.pdbx_description
1 polymer ?
#
loop_
_entity_poly.entity_id
_entity_poly.type
_entity_poly.pdbx_seq_one_letter_code
_entity_poly.pdbx_strand_id
1 'polypeptide(L)'
;MLVDGAGELYTKQMADMLALAANGAGCLFPGKPLVEATASLDNWRVQASRRNVEPAEAYTQSARELVLRLASCAPKQTDRPKVLLLHASDRSTSNTLQIGSAIAARLENVCDIHEISLQNGAIYDCRGCSYTTCAHFARQNSCFYGGVITNDVYPAINECDALLLLCPNYNDSVSANILAFINRLTSVIVYNSLYDKYLYSVIVSGYSGGDLIAQQVLGALCLNKTFMLPPRFVFLQTANNPGEAMEAEGIRERIDAFAGQMRNTMCTSLGGTGLAK
;
A
#
# COMPACT_ATOMS: atom_id res chain seq x y z
N MET A 1 11.03 -11.81 2.44
CA MET A 1 11.65 -11.89 3.78
C MET A 1 11.15 -13.14 4.49
N LEU A 2 12.07 -13.85 5.14
CA LEU A 2 11.78 -14.87 6.13
C LEU A 2 12.08 -14.27 7.51
N VAL A 3 11.13 -14.36 8.44
CA VAL A 3 11.30 -13.79 9.79
C VAL A 3 10.85 -14.82 10.82
N ASP A 4 11.80 -15.38 11.55
CA ASP A 4 11.55 -16.41 12.55
C ASP A 4 11.77 -15.83 13.94
N GLY A 5 10.76 -15.97 14.80
CA GLY A 5 10.78 -15.49 16.17
C GLY A 5 11.18 -16.59 17.15
N ALA A 6 12.00 -16.23 18.14
CA ALA A 6 12.27 -17.10 19.30
C ALA A 6 11.07 -17.20 20.27
N GLY A 7 10.00 -16.43 20.05
CA GLY A 7 8.76 -16.44 20.82
C GLY A 7 7.53 -16.20 19.95
N GLU A 8 6.39 -15.93 20.60
CA GLU A 8 5.09 -15.73 19.93
C GLU A 8 4.80 -14.27 19.54
N LEU A 9 5.66 -13.34 19.96
CA LEU A 9 5.45 -11.91 19.77
C LEU A 9 6.44 -11.33 18.76
N TYR A 10 6.07 -10.16 18.22
CA TYR A 10 6.94 -9.26 17.45
C TYR A 10 7.41 -9.71 16.07
N THR A 11 7.12 -10.93 15.60
CA THR A 11 7.50 -11.35 14.23
C THR A 11 6.95 -10.40 13.16
N LYS A 12 5.67 -9.99 13.30
CA LYS A 12 5.04 -9.00 12.42
C LYS A 12 5.66 -7.62 12.54
N GLN A 13 5.81 -7.11 13.76
CA GLN A 13 6.38 -5.78 13.99
C GLN A 13 7.82 -5.70 13.45
N MET A 14 8.63 -6.73 13.70
CA MET A 14 9.98 -6.83 13.17
C MET A 14 9.96 -6.86 11.64
N ALA A 15 9.04 -7.62 11.03
CA ALA A 15 8.89 -7.65 9.59
C ALA A 15 8.51 -6.28 9.00
N ASP A 16 7.61 -5.53 9.65
CA ASP A 16 7.23 -4.18 9.21
C ASP A 16 8.43 -3.22 9.25
N MET A 17 9.19 -3.24 10.35
CA MET A 17 10.41 -2.43 10.51
C MET A 17 11.48 -2.80 9.48
N LEU A 18 11.74 -4.10 9.26
CA LEU A 18 12.70 -4.58 8.26
C LEU A 18 12.28 -4.20 6.84
N ALA A 19 10.99 -4.37 6.53
CA ALA A 19 10.44 -4.00 5.22
C ALA A 19 10.62 -2.50 4.96
N LEU A 20 10.29 -1.64 5.94
CA LEU A 20 10.44 -0.20 5.79
C LEU A 20 11.91 0.19 5.58
N ALA A 21 12.81 -0.34 6.41
CA ALA A 21 14.24 -0.04 6.32
C ALA A 21 14.83 -0.47 4.96
N ALA A 22 14.54 -1.71 4.54
CA ALA A 22 15.00 -2.22 3.25
C ALA A 22 14.39 -1.45 2.07
N ASN A 23 13.10 -1.09 2.15
CA ASN A 23 12.47 -0.30 1.09
C ASN A 23 13.06 1.12 0.99
N GLY A 24 13.35 1.76 2.13
CA GLY A 24 14.04 3.04 2.20
C GLY A 24 15.44 2.99 1.58
N ALA A 25 16.12 1.84 1.71
CA ALA A 25 17.39 1.57 1.05
C ALA A 25 17.26 1.28 -0.47
N GLY A 26 16.04 1.18 -1.00
CA GLY A 26 15.75 0.98 -2.43
C GLY A 26 15.28 -0.41 -2.81
N CYS A 27 14.96 -1.29 -1.87
CA CYS A 27 14.42 -2.61 -2.19
C CYS A 27 12.96 -2.55 -2.66
N LEU A 28 12.66 -3.26 -3.75
CA LEU A 28 11.30 -3.55 -4.20
C LEU A 28 10.75 -4.78 -3.47
N PHE A 29 9.44 -4.80 -3.20
CA PHE A 29 8.74 -5.97 -2.67
C PHE A 29 7.57 -6.40 -3.57
N PRO A 30 7.53 -7.67 -4.05
CA PRO A 30 6.57 -8.13 -5.07
C PRO A 30 5.14 -8.38 -4.55
N GLY A 31 4.76 -7.79 -3.40
CA GLY A 31 3.48 -8.07 -2.73
C GLY A 31 3.47 -9.39 -1.94
N LYS A 32 2.81 -9.37 -0.78
CA LYS A 32 2.83 -10.45 0.24
C LYS A 32 4.23 -11.05 0.42
N PRO A 33 5.27 -10.23 0.65
CA PRO A 33 6.66 -10.66 0.60
C PRO A 33 7.16 -11.27 1.93
N LEU A 34 6.26 -11.60 2.86
CA LEU A 34 6.59 -12.07 4.20
C LEU A 34 6.13 -13.51 4.40
N VAL A 35 7.06 -14.34 4.84
CA VAL A 35 6.79 -15.64 5.48
C VAL A 35 7.42 -15.52 6.86
N GLU A 36 6.60 -15.62 7.91
CA GLU A 36 7.07 -15.51 9.28
C GLU A 36 6.70 -16.75 10.10
N ALA A 37 7.54 -17.10 11.06
CA ALA A 37 7.31 -18.20 11.99
C ALA A 37 7.38 -17.67 13.43
N THR A 38 6.32 -17.90 14.21
CA THR A 38 6.45 -17.82 15.67
C THR A 38 7.11 -19.09 16.21
N ALA A 39 7.58 -19.06 17.46
CA ALA A 39 8.31 -20.19 18.06
C ALA A 39 7.56 -21.53 17.98
N SER A 40 6.24 -21.51 18.20
CA SER A 40 5.37 -22.67 18.12
C SER A 40 4.93 -23.06 16.70
N LEU A 41 5.15 -22.18 15.70
CA LEU A 41 4.52 -22.24 14.38
C LEU A 41 2.98 -22.21 14.41
N ASP A 42 2.37 -21.75 15.50
CA ASP A 42 0.90 -21.69 15.63
C ASP A 42 0.26 -20.77 14.58
N ASN A 43 0.98 -19.73 14.14
CA ASN A 43 0.56 -18.84 13.07
C ASN A 43 0.36 -19.58 11.71
N TRP A 44 0.87 -20.81 11.56
CA TRP A 44 0.72 -21.64 10.37
C TRP A 44 -0.46 -22.62 10.41
N ARG A 45 -1.11 -22.83 11.56
CA ARG A 45 -2.18 -23.85 11.72
C ARG A 45 -3.28 -23.76 10.65
N VAL A 46 -3.77 -22.55 10.37
CA VAL A 46 -4.83 -22.33 9.37
C VAL A 46 -4.36 -22.64 7.96
N GLN A 47 -3.14 -22.22 7.62
CA GLN A 47 -2.55 -22.44 6.29
C GLN A 47 -2.19 -23.91 6.06
N ALA A 48 -1.74 -24.59 7.11
CA ALA A 48 -1.43 -26.01 7.14
C ALA A 48 -2.70 -26.87 6.95
N SER A 49 -3.75 -26.57 7.72
CA SER A 49 -5.07 -27.23 7.57
C SER A 49 -5.64 -27.07 6.17
N ARG A 50 -5.56 -25.88 5.56
CA ARG A 50 -6.03 -25.63 4.19
C ARG A 50 -5.26 -26.42 3.13
N ARG A 51 -3.97 -26.69 3.38
CA ARG A 51 -3.09 -27.46 2.50
C ARG A 51 -3.07 -28.96 2.82
N ASN A 52 -3.72 -29.39 3.91
CA ASN A 52 -3.69 -30.75 4.42
C ASN A 52 -2.25 -31.26 4.68
N VAL A 53 -1.42 -30.43 5.31
CA VAL A 53 -0.04 -30.73 5.71
C VAL A 53 0.24 -30.22 7.12
N GLU A 54 1.39 -30.59 7.69
CA GLU A 54 1.84 -30.08 8.99
C GLU A 54 2.31 -28.60 8.92
N PRO A 55 2.26 -27.84 10.03
CA PRO A 55 2.67 -26.43 10.08
C PRO A 55 4.08 -26.16 9.50
N ALA A 56 5.06 -27.00 9.83
CA ALA A 56 6.43 -26.85 9.33
C ALA A 56 6.54 -27.04 7.81
N GLU A 57 5.75 -27.95 7.24
CA GLU A 57 5.68 -28.16 5.79
C GLU A 57 4.97 -26.98 5.11
N ALA A 58 3.87 -26.47 5.69
CA ALA A 58 3.18 -25.28 5.17
C ALA A 58 4.09 -24.04 5.17
N TYR A 59 4.91 -23.85 6.20
CA TYR A 59 5.94 -22.81 6.26
C TYR A 59 6.96 -23.00 5.13
N THR A 60 7.52 -24.21 4.98
CA THR A 60 8.56 -24.51 3.97
C THR A 60 8.04 -24.31 2.55
N GLN A 61 6.82 -24.76 2.27
CA GLN A 61 6.15 -24.52 1.00
C GLN A 61 5.96 -23.02 0.73
N SER A 62 5.52 -22.27 1.74
CA SER A 62 5.31 -20.82 1.61
C SER A 62 6.64 -20.06 1.42
N ALA A 63 7.72 -20.49 2.07
CA ALA A 63 9.06 -19.96 1.84
C ALA A 63 9.52 -20.21 0.40
N ARG A 64 9.27 -21.41 -0.14
CA ARG A 64 9.54 -21.74 -1.55
C ARG A 64 8.70 -20.88 -2.50
N GLU A 65 7.40 -20.75 -2.25
CA GLU A 65 6.49 -19.89 -3.02
C GLU A 65 6.98 -18.43 -3.04
N LEU A 66 7.50 -17.93 -1.93
CA LEU A 66 8.06 -16.59 -1.83
C LEU A 66 9.32 -16.43 -2.71
N VAL A 67 10.24 -17.39 -2.68
CA VAL A 67 11.45 -17.36 -3.53
C VAL A 67 11.07 -17.39 -5.01
N LEU A 68 10.11 -18.23 -5.39
CA LEU A 68 9.62 -18.30 -6.76
C LEU A 68 8.99 -16.99 -7.22
N ARG A 69 8.17 -16.35 -6.37
CA ARG A 69 7.56 -15.05 -6.67
C ARG A 69 8.61 -13.95 -6.81
N LEU A 70 9.66 -13.97 -6.00
CA LEU A 70 10.78 -13.05 -6.12
C LEU A 70 11.53 -13.26 -7.44
N ALA A 71 11.82 -14.52 -7.79
CA ALA A 71 12.53 -14.87 -9.01
C ALA A 71 11.73 -14.52 -10.28
N SER A 72 10.40 -14.60 -10.22
CA SER A 72 9.50 -14.26 -11.32
C SER A 72 8.94 -12.83 -11.22
N CYS A 73 9.47 -11.98 -10.33
CA CYS A 73 8.94 -10.63 -10.15
C CYS A 73 9.22 -9.80 -11.40
N ALA A 74 8.16 -9.36 -12.06
CA ALA A 74 8.21 -8.47 -13.20
C ALA A 74 7.30 -7.26 -12.93
N PRO A 75 7.84 -6.16 -12.37
CA PRO A 75 7.07 -4.94 -12.15
C PRO A 75 6.49 -4.42 -13.46
N LYS A 76 5.18 -4.15 -13.47
CA LYS A 76 4.46 -3.71 -14.67
C LYS A 76 4.80 -2.25 -14.98
N GLN A 77 5.03 -1.94 -16.25
CA GLN A 77 5.10 -0.57 -16.74
C GLN A 77 4.03 -0.35 -17.81
N THR A 78 3.45 0.85 -17.84
CA THR A 78 2.43 1.23 -18.83
C THR A 78 2.76 2.58 -19.44
N ASP A 79 2.27 2.85 -20.66
CA ASP A 79 2.57 4.12 -21.35
C ASP A 79 1.94 5.32 -20.65
N ARG A 80 0.78 5.11 -20.03
CA ARG A 80 0.04 6.13 -19.27
C ARG A 80 -0.60 5.51 -18.03
N PRO A 81 0.15 5.37 -16.91
CA PRO A 81 -0.34 4.70 -15.72
C PRO A 81 -1.55 5.38 -15.10
N LYS A 82 -2.53 4.60 -14.65
CA LYS A 82 -3.66 5.08 -13.85
C LYS A 82 -3.27 5.18 -12.38
N VAL A 83 -3.25 6.38 -11.82
CA VAL A 83 -2.91 6.63 -10.41
C VAL A 83 -4.17 7.03 -9.64
N LEU A 84 -4.56 6.20 -8.68
CA LEU A 84 -5.60 6.53 -7.72
C LEU A 84 -4.97 7.31 -6.55
N LEU A 85 -5.31 8.59 -6.41
CA LEU A 85 -5.01 9.39 -5.22
C LEU A 85 -6.17 9.25 -4.24
N LEU A 86 -5.93 8.60 -3.10
CA LEU A 86 -6.95 8.34 -2.08
C LEU A 86 -6.58 9.05 -0.77
N HIS A 87 -7.50 9.83 -0.22
CA HIS A 87 -7.28 10.57 1.02
C HIS A 87 -8.56 10.71 1.85
N ALA A 88 -8.43 11.07 3.13
CA ALA A 88 -9.54 11.46 4.00
C ALA A 88 -9.29 12.84 4.64
N SER A 89 -8.64 13.71 3.87
CA SER A 89 -8.12 15.00 4.32
C SER A 89 -8.92 16.19 3.83
N ASP A 90 -9.01 17.22 4.67
CA ASP A 90 -9.55 18.52 4.31
C ASP A 90 -8.59 19.31 3.40
N ARG A 91 -9.09 19.81 2.26
CA ARG A 91 -8.27 20.50 1.25
C ARG A 91 -7.75 21.85 1.71
N SER A 92 -8.46 22.54 2.59
CA SER A 92 -8.05 23.87 3.06
C SER A 92 -6.93 23.82 4.08
N THR A 93 -6.78 22.72 4.81
CA THR A 93 -5.87 22.65 5.96
C THR A 93 -4.82 21.53 5.91
N SER A 94 -5.00 20.47 5.11
CA SER A 94 -4.12 19.30 5.16
C SER A 94 -2.81 19.50 4.42
N ASN A 95 -1.71 19.55 5.17
CA ASN A 95 -0.36 19.45 4.66
C ASN A 95 -0.11 18.17 3.82
N THR A 96 -0.71 17.05 4.22
CA THR A 96 -0.56 15.77 3.48
C THR A 96 -1.19 15.86 2.10
N LEU A 97 -2.38 16.48 2.01
CA LEU A 97 -3.07 16.68 0.74
C LEU A 97 -2.36 17.70 -0.13
N GLN A 98 -1.76 18.75 0.43
CA GLN A 98 -0.96 19.71 -0.33
C GLN A 98 0.23 19.04 -1.03
N ILE A 99 1.03 18.24 -0.29
CA ILE A 99 2.14 17.49 -0.88
C ILE A 99 1.63 16.46 -1.90
N GLY A 100 0.60 15.67 -1.55
CA GLY A 100 0.03 14.67 -2.46
C GLY A 100 -0.48 15.28 -3.77
N SER A 101 -1.16 16.42 -3.69
CA SER A 101 -1.64 17.16 -4.86
C SER A 101 -0.47 17.71 -5.69
N ALA A 102 0.59 18.20 -5.03
CA ALA A 102 1.78 18.69 -5.71
C ALA A 102 2.51 17.55 -6.48
N ILE A 103 2.59 16.35 -5.89
CA ILE A 103 3.11 15.14 -6.56
C ILE A 103 2.22 14.79 -7.76
N ALA A 104 0.91 14.73 -7.58
CA ALA A 104 -0.04 14.42 -8.65
C ALA A 104 0.10 15.38 -9.85
N ALA A 105 0.19 16.69 -9.60
CA ALA A 105 0.37 17.70 -10.65
C ALA A 105 1.63 17.48 -11.52
N ARG A 106 2.69 16.89 -10.96
CA ARG A 106 3.92 16.55 -11.71
C ARG A 106 3.77 15.30 -12.57
N LEU A 107 2.75 14.49 -12.30
CA LEU A 107 2.46 13.25 -12.99
C LEU A 107 1.35 13.40 -14.04
N GLU A 108 0.48 14.41 -13.98
CA GLU A 108 -0.68 14.60 -14.87
C GLU A 108 -0.37 14.53 -16.38
N ASN A 109 0.82 15.00 -16.77
CA ASN A 109 1.23 14.96 -18.18
C ASN A 109 1.48 13.53 -18.69
N VAL A 110 1.82 12.58 -17.81
CA VAL A 110 2.26 11.21 -18.16
C VAL A 110 1.40 10.11 -17.52
N CYS A 111 0.55 10.45 -16.56
CA CYS A 111 -0.34 9.53 -15.86
C CYS A 111 -1.78 10.04 -15.90
N ASP A 112 -2.74 9.13 -15.79
CA ASP A 112 -4.14 9.46 -15.54
C ASP A 112 -4.38 9.49 -14.04
N ILE A 113 -4.61 10.68 -13.49
CA ILE A 113 -4.83 10.87 -12.05
C ILE A 113 -6.33 10.84 -11.75
N HIS A 114 -6.74 9.96 -10.84
CA HIS A 114 -8.10 9.91 -10.29
C HIS A 114 -8.07 10.14 -8.78
N GLU A 115 -8.65 11.25 -8.32
CA GLU A 115 -8.71 11.61 -6.89
C GLU A 115 -10.06 11.19 -6.27
N ILE A 116 -10.00 10.50 -5.12
CA ILE A 116 -11.17 10.19 -4.30
C ILE A 116 -10.93 10.69 -2.87
N SER A 117 -11.86 11.53 -2.38
CA SER A 117 -11.92 11.96 -0.98
C SER A 117 -12.90 11.11 -0.18
N LEU A 118 -12.39 10.46 0.86
CA LEU A 118 -13.13 9.73 1.88
C LEU A 118 -13.69 10.64 2.99
N GLN A 119 -13.57 11.95 2.88
CA GLN A 119 -14.14 12.90 3.84
C GLN A 119 -15.67 13.03 3.67
N ASN A 120 -16.15 12.90 2.43
CA ASN A 120 -17.53 13.20 2.05
C ASN A 120 -18.42 11.94 2.18
N GLY A 121 -18.66 11.48 3.41
CA GLY A 121 -19.63 10.41 3.67
C GLY A 121 -19.40 9.67 4.97
N ALA A 122 -20.46 9.12 5.55
CA ALA A 122 -20.34 8.18 6.67
C ALA A 122 -19.71 6.88 6.15
N ILE A 123 -18.43 6.66 6.46
CA ILE A 123 -17.75 5.41 6.14
C ILE A 123 -17.88 4.48 7.33
N TYR A 124 -18.61 3.38 7.14
CA TYR A 124 -18.63 2.29 8.10
C TYR A 124 -17.39 1.43 7.94
N ASP A 125 -16.73 1.15 9.07
CA ASP A 125 -15.66 0.15 9.15
C ASP A 125 -16.23 -1.28 9.08
N CYS A 126 -15.34 -2.23 8.77
CA CYS A 126 -15.62 -3.65 8.81
C CYS A 126 -15.91 -4.11 10.25
N ARG A 127 -17.07 -4.73 10.44
CA ARG A 127 -17.50 -5.33 11.72
C ARG A 127 -17.32 -6.86 11.75
N GLY A 128 -16.56 -7.42 10.82
CA GLY A 128 -16.22 -8.86 10.81
C GLY A 128 -17.37 -9.79 10.38
N CYS A 129 -17.92 -9.60 9.17
CA CYS A 129 -18.84 -10.60 8.60
C CYS A 129 -18.13 -11.96 8.37
N SER A 130 -18.89 -13.05 8.31
CA SER A 130 -18.33 -14.38 8.01
C SER A 130 -17.65 -14.40 6.64
N TYR A 131 -16.72 -15.33 6.43
CA TYR A 131 -16.08 -15.51 5.13
C TYR A 131 -17.10 -15.77 4.01
N THR A 132 -18.13 -16.58 4.28
CA THR A 132 -19.20 -16.88 3.32
C THR A 132 -19.97 -15.63 2.90
N THR A 133 -20.31 -14.77 3.86
CA THR A 133 -20.97 -13.48 3.58
C THR A 133 -20.04 -12.54 2.82
N CYS A 134 -18.79 -12.39 3.27
CA CYS A 134 -17.80 -11.56 2.58
C CYS A 134 -17.63 -11.99 1.11
N ALA A 135 -17.47 -13.31 0.89
CA ALA A 135 -17.32 -13.89 -0.43
C ALA A 135 -18.57 -13.75 -1.31
N HIS A 136 -19.79 -13.71 -0.74
CA HIS A 136 -21.01 -13.47 -1.50
C HIS A 136 -21.03 -12.07 -2.13
N PHE A 137 -20.78 -11.03 -1.33
CA PHE A 137 -20.74 -9.65 -1.82
C PHE A 137 -19.53 -9.37 -2.73
N ALA A 138 -18.38 -10.00 -2.43
CA ALA A 138 -17.16 -9.85 -3.24
C ALA A 138 -17.36 -10.29 -4.70
N ARG A 139 -18.19 -11.31 -4.97
CA ARG A 139 -18.51 -11.75 -6.35
C ARG A 139 -19.16 -10.66 -7.19
N GLN A 140 -19.80 -9.69 -6.55
CA GLN A 140 -20.49 -8.57 -7.18
C GLN A 140 -19.67 -7.27 -7.08
N ASN A 141 -18.34 -7.38 -6.83
CA ASN A 141 -17.46 -6.25 -6.56
C ASN A 141 -17.98 -5.31 -5.46
N SER A 142 -18.64 -5.86 -4.45
CA SER A 142 -19.30 -5.10 -3.38
C SER A 142 -18.83 -5.55 -1.99
N CYS A 143 -19.42 -4.99 -0.96
CA CYS A 143 -19.20 -5.31 0.44
C CYS A 143 -20.51 -5.13 1.20
N PHE A 144 -20.74 -5.94 2.24
CA PHE A 144 -21.93 -5.85 3.09
C PHE A 144 -22.24 -4.41 3.57
N TYR A 145 -21.20 -3.59 3.79
CA TYR A 145 -21.34 -2.22 4.30
C TYR A 145 -21.64 -1.15 3.23
N GLY A 146 -21.51 -1.47 1.93
CA GLY A 146 -21.85 -0.54 0.83
C GLY A 146 -21.15 0.84 0.87
N GLY A 147 -21.77 1.84 0.23
CA GLY A 147 -21.32 3.24 0.26
C GLY A 147 -20.11 3.54 -0.61
N VAL A 148 -19.45 4.68 -0.36
CA VAL A 148 -18.34 5.22 -1.18
C VAL A 148 -17.22 4.19 -1.46
N ILE A 149 -16.93 3.33 -0.47
CA ILE A 149 -15.90 2.29 -0.62
C ILE A 149 -16.25 1.30 -1.73
N THR A 150 -17.52 0.87 -1.83
CA THR A 150 -17.93 -0.08 -2.87
C THR A 150 -18.23 0.61 -4.19
N ASN A 151 -18.79 1.81 -4.14
CA ASN A 151 -19.30 2.49 -5.32
C ASN A 151 -18.18 3.15 -6.12
N ASP A 152 -17.19 3.72 -5.44
CA ASP A 152 -16.16 4.55 -6.07
C ASP A 152 -14.76 3.96 -5.87
N VAL A 153 -14.42 3.55 -4.64
CA VAL A 153 -13.06 3.09 -4.33
C VAL A 153 -12.74 1.72 -4.92
N TYR A 154 -13.64 0.73 -4.80
CA TYR A 154 -13.37 -0.61 -5.34
C TYR A 154 -13.18 -0.63 -6.86
N PRO A 155 -14.04 0.02 -7.67
CA PRO A 155 -13.78 0.19 -9.10
C PRO A 155 -12.44 0.86 -9.36
N ALA A 156 -12.14 1.97 -8.68
CA ALA A 156 -10.89 2.69 -8.87
C ALA A 156 -9.65 1.85 -8.49
N ILE A 157 -9.71 1.05 -7.43
CA ILE A 157 -8.64 0.12 -7.04
C ILE A 157 -8.45 -0.98 -8.08
N ASN A 158 -9.55 -1.53 -8.62
CA ASN A 158 -9.47 -2.55 -9.66
C ASN A 158 -8.85 -2.01 -10.95
N GLU A 159 -9.13 -0.75 -11.29
CA GLU A 159 -8.65 -0.11 -12.53
C GLU A 159 -7.27 0.51 -12.44
N CYS A 160 -6.81 0.95 -11.26
CA CYS A 160 -5.54 1.67 -11.15
C CYS A 160 -4.32 0.77 -11.36
N ASP A 161 -3.23 1.34 -11.87
CA ASP A 161 -1.90 0.74 -11.87
C ASP A 161 -1.14 1.08 -10.57
N ALA A 162 -1.51 2.18 -9.91
CA ALA A 162 -0.94 2.59 -8.63
C ALA A 162 -1.94 3.25 -7.70
N LEU A 163 -1.76 3.01 -6.40
CA LEU A 163 -2.43 3.70 -5.31
C LEU A 163 -1.44 4.68 -4.66
N LEU A 164 -1.77 5.97 -4.68
CA LEU A 164 -1.12 7.02 -3.89
C LEU A 164 -2.00 7.32 -2.67
N LEU A 165 -1.66 6.73 -1.53
CA LEU A 165 -2.45 6.85 -0.30
C LEU A 165 -1.93 8.00 0.58
N LEU A 166 -2.78 8.98 0.86
CA LEU A 166 -2.43 10.12 1.72
C LEU A 166 -2.85 9.83 3.16
N CYS A 167 -1.87 9.74 4.05
CA CYS A 167 -2.05 9.36 5.44
C CYS A 167 -1.50 10.44 6.38
N PRO A 168 -2.28 11.48 6.73
CA PRO A 168 -1.95 12.35 7.86
C PRO A 168 -1.87 11.53 9.16
N ASN A 169 -1.03 11.99 10.09
CA ASN A 169 -0.86 11.35 11.39
C ASN A 169 -1.98 11.70 12.38
N TYR A 170 -2.73 10.69 12.82
CA TYR A 170 -3.70 10.78 13.91
C TYR A 170 -3.28 9.86 15.07
N ASN A 171 -2.54 10.40 16.03
CA ASN A 171 -2.05 9.68 17.21
C ASN A 171 -1.24 8.42 16.84
N ASP A 172 -0.25 8.59 15.98
CA ASP A 172 0.61 7.54 15.43
C ASP A 172 -0.16 6.43 14.69
N SER A 173 -1.29 6.82 14.09
CA SER A 173 -2.16 5.94 13.33
C SER A 173 -2.68 6.62 12.06
N VAL A 174 -3.07 5.81 11.09
CA VAL A 174 -3.89 6.27 9.96
C VAL A 174 -5.26 6.74 10.47
N SER A 175 -5.91 7.64 9.72
CA SER A 175 -7.26 8.08 10.09
C SER A 175 -8.27 6.92 10.06
N ALA A 176 -9.35 7.04 10.83
CA ALA A 176 -10.42 6.03 10.88
C ALA A 176 -11.00 5.70 9.49
N ASN A 177 -11.11 6.68 8.59
CA ASN A 177 -11.62 6.47 7.23
C ASN A 177 -10.64 5.66 6.38
N ILE A 178 -9.33 5.91 6.51
CA ILE A 178 -8.30 5.12 5.83
C ILE A 178 -8.26 3.70 6.38
N LEU A 179 -8.36 3.54 7.71
CA LEU A 179 -8.43 2.22 8.34
C LEU A 179 -9.66 1.44 7.86
N ALA A 180 -10.84 2.09 7.78
CA ALA A 180 -12.06 1.49 7.28
C ALA A 180 -11.93 1.04 5.82
N PHE A 181 -11.27 1.82 4.97
CA PHE A 181 -10.91 1.41 3.61
C PHE A 181 -10.04 0.14 3.63
N ILE A 182 -8.94 0.15 4.38
CA ILE A 182 -7.99 -0.98 4.48
C ILE A 182 -8.67 -2.26 4.95
N ASN A 183 -9.49 -2.17 5.99
CA ASN A 183 -10.20 -3.31 6.58
C ASN A 183 -11.19 -3.94 5.60
N ARG A 184 -11.81 -3.11 4.75
CA ARG A 184 -12.83 -3.55 3.79
C ARG A 184 -12.25 -4.11 2.49
N LEU A 185 -11.02 -3.75 2.12
CA LEU A 185 -10.33 -4.29 0.93
C LEU A 185 -10.24 -5.82 0.85
N THR A 186 -10.46 -6.53 1.96
CA THR A 186 -10.54 -8.00 1.94
C THR A 186 -11.55 -8.49 0.91
N SER A 187 -12.66 -7.76 0.71
CA SER A 187 -13.67 -8.10 -0.29
C SER A 187 -13.12 -8.09 -1.72
N VAL A 188 -12.27 -7.12 -2.05
CA VAL A 188 -11.64 -7.02 -3.38
C VAL A 188 -10.74 -8.23 -3.63
N ILE A 189 -9.88 -8.57 -2.66
CA ILE A 189 -8.86 -9.61 -2.81
C ILE A 189 -9.38 -11.04 -2.69
N VAL A 190 -10.70 -11.24 -2.45
CA VAL A 190 -11.28 -12.60 -2.50
C VAL A 190 -11.22 -13.17 -3.91
N TYR A 191 -11.49 -12.33 -4.93
CA TYR A 191 -11.55 -12.74 -6.34
C TYR A 191 -10.66 -11.94 -7.28
N ASN A 192 -10.06 -10.84 -6.80
CA ASN A 192 -9.11 -10.06 -7.57
C ASN A 192 -7.72 -10.12 -6.93
N SER A 193 -6.72 -9.64 -7.66
CA SER A 193 -5.35 -9.51 -7.16
C SER A 193 -4.89 -8.07 -7.22
N LEU A 194 -3.98 -7.70 -6.30
CA LEU A 194 -3.33 -6.39 -6.27
C LEU A 194 -1.81 -6.52 -6.49
N TYR A 195 -1.31 -7.71 -6.87
CA TYR A 195 0.12 -7.98 -7.06
C TYR A 195 0.77 -7.13 -8.14
N ASP A 196 0.01 -6.68 -9.13
CA ASP A 196 0.47 -5.85 -10.26
C ASP A 196 0.29 -4.34 -10.03
N LYS A 197 -0.19 -3.95 -8.83
CA LYS A 197 -0.47 -2.56 -8.48
C LYS A 197 0.58 -2.02 -7.52
N TYR A 198 1.12 -0.84 -7.83
CA TYR A 198 2.09 -0.17 -6.96
C TYR A 198 1.40 0.55 -5.79
N LEU A 199 2.01 0.47 -4.61
CA LEU A 199 1.62 1.26 -3.44
C LEU A 199 2.62 2.39 -3.21
N TYR A 200 2.12 3.61 -3.19
CA TYR A 200 2.84 4.80 -2.73
C TYR A 200 2.08 5.44 -1.57
N SER A 201 2.79 6.20 -0.73
CA SER A 201 2.14 6.97 0.32
C SER A 201 2.80 8.30 0.58
N VAL A 202 2.01 9.28 0.99
CA VAL A 202 2.47 10.55 1.55
C VAL A 202 1.99 10.61 2.99
N ILE A 203 2.92 10.87 3.90
CA ILE A 203 2.64 10.94 5.33
C ILE A 203 3.24 12.24 5.85
N VAL A 204 2.37 13.09 6.42
CA VAL A 204 2.81 14.27 7.16
C VAL A 204 2.43 14.10 8.62
N SER A 205 3.44 14.26 9.49
CA SER A 205 3.27 14.22 10.94
C SER A 205 3.53 15.60 11.54
N GLY A 206 2.82 15.95 12.62
CA GLY A 206 3.01 17.23 13.29
C GLY A 206 4.39 17.36 13.96
N TYR A 207 4.97 16.25 14.41
CA TYR A 207 6.25 16.23 15.12
C TYR A 207 7.04 14.93 14.86
N SER A 208 6.44 13.76 15.10
CA SER A 208 7.06 12.43 14.90
C SER A 208 6.02 11.36 14.49
N GLY A 209 6.45 10.11 14.33
CA GLY A 209 5.56 8.95 14.13
C GLY A 209 5.19 8.66 12.68
N GLY A 210 5.76 9.39 11.71
CA GLY A 210 5.51 9.14 10.29
C GLY A 210 5.96 7.74 9.83
N ASP A 211 7.02 7.22 10.45
CA ASP A 211 7.51 5.86 10.24
C ASP A 211 6.56 4.78 10.78
N LEU A 212 5.87 5.04 11.90
CA LEU A 212 4.84 4.14 12.44
C LEU A 212 3.65 4.02 11.49
N ILE A 213 3.28 5.10 10.83
CA ILE A 213 2.22 5.11 9.82
C ILE A 213 2.69 4.42 8.55
N ALA A 214 3.94 4.63 8.12
CA ALA A 214 4.52 3.94 6.98
C ALA A 214 4.51 2.41 7.21
N GLN A 215 4.86 1.97 8.42
CA GLN A 215 4.77 0.56 8.84
C GLN A 215 3.33 0.04 8.79
N GLN A 216 2.35 0.80 9.28
CA GLN A 216 0.94 0.40 9.18
C GLN A 216 0.47 0.27 7.72
N VAL A 217 0.83 1.22 6.87
CA VAL A 217 0.45 1.22 5.44
C VAL A 217 1.08 0.04 4.71
N LEU A 218 2.39 -0.18 4.83
CA LEU A 218 3.06 -1.31 4.16
C LEU A 218 2.62 -2.66 4.75
N GLY A 219 2.45 -2.75 6.06
CA GLY A 219 2.05 -3.98 6.74
C GLY A 219 0.65 -4.40 6.30
N ALA A 220 -0.28 -3.45 6.29
CA ALA A 220 -1.64 -3.69 5.84
C ALA A 220 -1.72 -3.95 4.33
N LEU A 221 -1.12 -3.11 3.49
CA LEU A 221 -1.39 -3.14 2.05
C LEU A 221 -0.42 -4.01 1.26
N CYS A 222 0.88 -4.01 1.60
CA CYS A 222 1.86 -4.86 0.93
C CYS A 222 1.92 -6.25 1.55
N LEU A 223 2.16 -6.34 2.87
CA LEU A 223 2.36 -7.64 3.53
C LEU A 223 1.06 -8.46 3.58
N ASN A 224 -0.08 -7.82 3.86
CA ASN A 224 -1.36 -8.52 4.02
C ASN A 224 -2.27 -8.45 2.77
N LYS A 225 -2.27 -7.36 2.00
CA LYS A 225 -3.19 -7.17 0.84
C LYS A 225 -2.50 -7.20 -0.53
N THR A 226 -1.28 -7.72 -0.62
CA THR A 226 -0.59 -8.07 -1.89
C THR A 226 -0.15 -6.92 -2.78
N PHE A 227 -0.32 -5.64 -2.41
CA PHE A 227 0.22 -4.54 -3.22
C PHE A 227 1.74 -4.65 -3.37
N MET A 228 2.25 -4.28 -4.54
CA MET A 228 3.69 -4.17 -4.77
C MET A 228 4.24 -2.92 -4.09
N LEU A 229 5.36 -3.05 -3.37
CA LEU A 229 6.06 -1.92 -2.75
C LEU A 229 7.23 -1.51 -3.66
N PRO A 230 7.12 -0.40 -4.42
CA PRO A 230 8.21 0.12 -5.22
C PRO A 230 9.34 0.66 -4.33
N PRO A 231 10.59 0.76 -4.83
CA PRO A 231 11.70 1.36 -4.07
C PRO A 231 11.35 2.73 -3.51
N ARG A 232 11.59 2.96 -2.21
CA ARG A 232 11.28 4.23 -1.52
C ARG A 232 9.81 4.66 -1.70
N PHE A 233 8.88 3.78 -1.35
CA PHE A 233 7.44 3.94 -1.61
C PHE A 233 6.77 5.13 -0.91
N VAL A 234 7.41 5.67 0.13
CA VAL A 234 6.77 6.63 1.05
C VAL A 234 7.50 7.98 1.07
N PHE A 235 6.73 9.05 0.99
CA PHE A 235 7.16 10.42 1.24
C PHE A 235 6.82 10.81 2.68
N LEU A 236 7.84 11.07 3.51
CA LEU A 236 7.67 11.50 4.90
C LEU A 236 7.99 12.99 5.04
N GLN A 237 7.15 13.73 5.75
CA GLN A 237 7.40 15.12 6.12
C GLN A 237 6.91 15.44 7.53
N THR A 238 7.58 16.36 8.20
CA THR A 238 7.11 16.95 9.45
C THR A 238 6.58 18.36 9.19
N ALA A 239 5.34 18.62 9.60
CA ALA A 239 4.70 19.94 9.59
C ALA A 239 3.42 19.88 10.42
N ASN A 240 3.17 20.91 11.22
CA ASN A 240 2.03 20.99 12.12
C ASN A 240 0.99 21.98 11.61
N ASN A 241 1.42 23.21 11.31
CA ASN A 241 0.52 24.27 10.90
C ASN A 241 0.08 24.08 9.44
N PRO A 242 -1.17 24.40 9.09
CA PRO A 242 -1.62 24.37 7.69
C PRO A 242 -0.69 25.18 6.77
N GLY A 243 -0.21 24.55 5.69
CA GLY A 243 0.69 25.20 4.72
C GLY A 243 2.18 24.98 5.00
N GLU A 244 2.56 24.74 6.25
CA GLU A 244 3.96 24.66 6.69
C GLU A 244 4.76 23.59 5.95
N ALA A 245 4.12 22.48 5.53
CA ALA A 245 4.82 21.42 4.82
C ALA A 245 5.44 21.87 3.50
N MET A 246 4.81 22.85 2.83
CA MET A 246 5.28 23.39 1.56
C MET A 246 6.36 24.48 1.71
N GLU A 247 6.65 24.89 2.94
CA GLU A 247 7.68 25.88 3.28
C GLU A 247 9.01 25.21 3.71
N ALA A 248 8.99 23.90 3.95
CA ALA A 248 10.17 23.15 4.37
C ALA A 248 11.31 23.26 3.34
N GLU A 249 12.54 23.38 3.84
CA GLU A 249 13.74 23.48 3.00
C GLU A 249 13.85 22.26 2.06
N GLY A 250 14.10 22.52 0.78
CA GLY A 250 14.25 21.48 -0.23
C GLY A 250 12.96 20.69 -0.57
N ILE A 251 11.79 21.12 -0.08
CA ILE A 251 10.55 20.35 -0.26
C ILE A 251 10.20 20.17 -1.74
N ARG A 252 10.42 21.18 -2.58
CA ARG A 252 10.08 21.14 -4.00
C ARG A 252 10.93 20.10 -4.73
N GLU A 253 12.23 20.09 -4.47
CA GLU A 253 13.19 19.15 -5.02
C GLU A 253 12.88 17.72 -4.58
N ARG A 254 12.47 17.53 -3.31
CA ARG A 254 12.05 16.22 -2.80
C ARG A 254 10.75 15.73 -3.45
N ILE A 255 9.78 16.62 -3.65
CA ILE A 255 8.53 16.31 -4.37
C ILE A 255 8.85 15.93 -5.82
N ASP A 256 9.72 16.69 -6.49
CA ASP A 256 10.16 16.42 -7.86
C ASP A 256 10.88 15.05 -7.96
N ALA A 257 11.77 14.75 -7.01
CA ALA A 257 12.48 13.49 -6.95
C ALA A 257 11.53 12.30 -6.72
N PHE A 258 10.54 12.45 -5.84
CA PHE A 258 9.55 11.41 -5.56
C PHE A 258 8.65 11.16 -6.78
N ALA A 259 8.09 12.21 -7.37
CA ALA A 259 7.29 12.11 -8.59
C ALA A 259 8.11 11.52 -9.76
N GLY A 260 9.38 11.91 -9.90
CA GLY A 260 10.31 11.35 -10.89
C GLY A 260 10.54 9.85 -10.68
N GLN A 261 10.72 9.40 -9.43
CA GLN A 261 10.84 7.98 -9.11
C GLN A 261 9.56 7.21 -9.42
N MET A 262 8.39 7.75 -9.08
CA MET A 262 7.09 7.15 -9.42
C MET A 262 6.97 6.96 -10.93
N ARG A 263 7.24 8.02 -11.70
CA ARG A 263 7.22 7.97 -13.16
C ARG A 263 8.17 6.90 -13.70
N ASN A 264 9.43 6.90 -13.27
CA ASN A 264 10.43 5.94 -13.77
C ASN A 264 10.08 4.48 -13.43
N THR A 265 9.33 4.28 -12.34
CA THR A 265 8.90 2.93 -11.91
C THR A 265 7.70 2.45 -12.70
N MET A 266 6.71 3.32 -12.93
CA MET A 266 5.41 2.94 -13.51
C MET A 266 5.33 3.13 -15.03
N CYS A 267 6.03 4.11 -15.59
CA CYS A 267 5.95 4.42 -17.01
C CYS A 267 6.89 3.52 -17.80
N THR A 268 6.46 3.08 -18.98
CA THR A 268 7.39 2.54 -19.98
C THR A 268 8.41 3.63 -20.31
N SER A 269 9.70 3.30 -20.32
CA SER A 269 10.71 4.22 -20.84
C SER A 269 10.37 4.52 -22.29
N LEU A 270 10.03 5.78 -22.60
CA LEU A 270 9.89 6.27 -23.96
C LEU A 270 11.14 5.83 -24.71
N GLY A 271 10.96 4.91 -25.67
CA GLY A 271 12.05 4.39 -26.46
C GLY A 271 12.87 5.55 -27.00
N GLY A 272 14.15 5.56 -26.65
CA GLY A 272 15.13 6.29 -27.43
C GLY A 272 14.95 5.84 -28.88
N THR A 273 14.55 6.78 -29.71
CA THR A 273 14.66 6.65 -31.15
C THR A 273 16.06 6.17 -31.50
N GLY A 274 16.12 5.23 -32.45
CA GLY A 274 17.33 4.49 -32.80
C GLY A 274 18.58 5.35 -32.88
N LEU A 275 19.63 4.88 -32.23
CA LEU A 275 21.00 5.15 -32.61
C LEU A 275 21.65 3.81 -32.90
N ALA A 276 21.84 3.59 -34.19
CA ALA A 276 22.63 2.53 -34.76
C ALA A 276 24.00 2.42 -34.07
N LYS A 277 24.38 1.20 -33.69
CA LYS A 277 25.58 0.51 -34.17
C LYS A 277 25.52 -0.96 -33.79
#